data_AF-A0A3N5DJL7-F1
#
_entry.id   AF-A0A3N5DJL7-F1
#
_cell.length_a   1.000
_cell.length_b   1.000
_cell.length_c   1.000
_cell.angle_alpha   90.00
_cell.angle_beta   90.00
_cell.angle_gamma   90.00
#
_symmetry.space_group_name_H-M   'P 1'
#
loop_
_entity.id
_entity.type
_entity.pdbx_description
1 polymer ?
#
loop_
_entity_poly.entity_id
_entity_poly.type
_entity_poly.pdbx_seq_one_letter_code
_entity_poly.pdbx_strand_id
1 'polypeptide(L)'
;MEDFLFEMTSWLRTTRLLDFSFALQDGAVSRMLVGNFWVVPTVQVIHLLAIGTAFAAMLMQVLRMNGLSGDGLTMRQVANRFSPWVWWGVAVIALSGVGMIAAEPVRNLVNAVFWVKMALLALALGASFYLQRASLSRSLGHAGRWTAGSGLRFVSIMAIVLWICVMTAGRWIAYAPT
;
A
#
# COMPACT_ATOMS: atom_id res chain seq x y z
N MET A 1 -18.61 3.32 14.28
CA MET A 1 -17.35 2.85 13.64
C MET A 1 -16.21 2.88 14.64
N GLU A 2 -16.10 3.93 15.46
CA GLU A 2 -15.16 3.98 16.59
C GLU A 2 -15.36 2.80 17.57
N ASP A 3 -16.61 2.45 17.89
CA ASP A 3 -16.92 1.30 18.75
C ASP A 3 -16.34 -0.02 18.22
N PHE A 4 -16.47 -0.27 16.91
CA PHE A 4 -15.91 -1.48 16.28
C PHE A 4 -14.38 -1.52 16.31
N LEU A 5 -13.71 -0.38 16.05
CA LEU A 5 -12.25 -0.31 16.09
C LEU A 5 -11.73 -0.49 17.52
N PHE A 6 -12.45 0.05 18.50
CA PHE A 6 -12.14 -0.10 19.92
C PHE A 6 -12.33 -1.55 20.38
N GLU A 7 -13.46 -2.18 20.05
CA GLU A 7 -13.75 -3.59 20.34
C GLU A 7 -12.73 -4.54 19.69
N MET A 8 -12.36 -4.29 18.43
CA MET A 8 -11.35 -5.10 17.76
C MET A 8 -9.98 -4.91 18.41
N THR A 9 -9.62 -3.69 18.80
CA THR A 9 -8.35 -3.39 19.50
C THR A 9 -8.30 -4.05 20.88
N SER A 10 -9.40 -4.04 21.63
CA SER A 10 -9.48 -4.70 22.94
C SER A 10 -9.43 -6.22 22.81
N TRP A 11 -10.09 -6.79 21.81
CA TRP A 11 -9.98 -8.21 21.48
C TRP A 11 -8.55 -8.60 21.08
N LEU A 12 -7.87 -7.80 20.26
CA LEU A 12 -6.46 -8.07 19.86
C LEU A 12 -5.53 -8.16 21.08
N ARG A 13 -5.76 -7.37 22.14
CA ARG A 13 -4.98 -7.44 23.39
C ARG A 13 -5.16 -8.75 24.16
N THR A 14 -6.30 -9.42 24.01
CA THR A 14 -6.54 -10.73 24.65
C THR A 14 -5.93 -11.90 23.90
N THR A 15 -5.36 -11.66 22.71
CA THR A 15 -4.80 -12.70 21.85
C THR A 15 -3.29 -12.85 22.09
N ARG A 16 -2.72 -14.02 21.76
CA ARG A 16 -1.25 -14.28 21.75
C ARG A 16 -0.42 -13.30 20.92
N LEU A 17 -1.07 -12.47 20.10
CA LEU A 17 -0.45 -11.36 19.36
C LEU A 17 0.18 -10.34 20.32
N LEU A 18 -0.41 -10.11 21.49
CA LEU A 18 0.16 -9.20 22.48
C LEU A 18 1.51 -9.74 23.02
N ASP A 19 1.53 -11.00 23.45
CA ASP A 19 2.74 -11.67 23.94
C ASP A 19 3.83 -11.73 22.87
N PHE A 20 3.44 -12.03 21.62
CA PHE A 20 4.35 -12.00 20.48
C PHE A 20 4.92 -10.60 20.21
N SER A 21 4.09 -9.56 20.35
CA SER A 21 4.53 -8.17 20.16
C SER A 21 5.54 -7.75 21.22
N PHE A 22 5.35 -8.16 22.48
CA PHE A 22 6.34 -7.94 23.54
C PHE A 22 7.63 -8.72 23.29
N ALA A 23 7.54 -9.99 22.88
CA ALA A 23 8.72 -10.79 22.54
C ALA A 23 9.55 -10.16 21.39
N LEU A 24 8.89 -9.57 20.39
CA LEU A 24 9.55 -8.81 19.34
C LEU A 24 10.17 -7.51 19.85
N GLN A 25 9.50 -6.81 20.76
CA GLN A 25 9.97 -5.56 21.36
C GLN A 25 11.24 -5.77 22.20
N ASP A 26 11.34 -6.88 22.93
CA ASP A 26 12.52 -7.21 23.74
C ASP A 26 13.70 -7.73 22.89
N GLY A 27 13.43 -8.09 21.63
CA GLY A 27 14.41 -8.59 20.67
C GLY A 27 15.54 -7.58 20.38
N ALA A 28 16.71 -8.11 20.04
CA ALA A 28 17.89 -7.29 19.71
C ALA A 28 17.65 -6.34 18.52
N VAL A 29 16.82 -6.75 17.55
CA VAL A 29 16.46 -5.94 16.38
C VAL A 29 15.66 -4.70 16.78
N SER A 30 14.64 -4.84 17.61
CA SER A 30 13.83 -3.69 18.08
C SER A 30 14.69 -2.71 18.87
N ARG A 31 15.53 -3.22 19.79
CA ARG A 31 16.48 -2.39 20.55
C ARG A 31 17.50 -1.67 19.68
N MET A 32 18.02 -2.31 18.61
CA MET A 32 18.91 -1.65 17.65
C MET A 32 18.22 -0.54 16.86
N LEU A 33 16.97 -0.77 16.45
CA LEU A 33 16.19 0.19 15.66
C LEU A 33 15.78 1.41 16.51
N VAL A 34 15.37 1.20 17.76
CA VAL A 34 14.93 2.28 18.67
C VAL A 34 16.12 2.96 19.36
N GLY A 35 17.26 2.27 19.49
CA GLY A 35 18.47 2.82 20.11
C GLY A 35 19.05 4.04 19.40
N ASN A 36 18.68 4.29 18.15
CA ASN A 36 19.04 5.50 17.41
C ASN A 36 17.77 6.22 16.93
N PHE A 37 17.56 7.42 17.45
CA PHE A 37 16.40 8.27 17.16
C PHE A 37 16.17 8.52 15.66
N TRP A 38 17.22 8.52 14.82
CA TRP A 38 17.08 8.80 13.39
C TRP A 38 16.58 7.64 12.56
N VAL A 39 16.65 6.39 13.06
CA VAL A 39 16.31 5.21 12.27
C VAL A 39 14.82 5.17 11.95
N VAL A 40 13.96 5.31 12.96
CA VAL A 40 12.50 5.25 12.78
C VAL A 40 11.99 6.37 11.85
N PRO A 41 12.35 7.65 12.04
CA PRO A 41 11.98 8.72 11.11
C PRO A 41 12.51 8.50 9.70
N THR A 42 13.75 8.06 9.53
CA THR A 42 14.34 7.82 8.20
C THR A 42 13.58 6.72 7.47
N VAL A 43 13.28 5.61 8.15
CA VAL A 43 12.47 4.52 7.57
C VAL A 43 11.07 5.02 7.20
N GLN A 44 10.45 5.87 8.03
CA GLN A 44 9.15 6.48 7.71
C GLN A 44 9.22 7.38 6.46
N VAL A 45 10.27 8.21 6.32
CA VAL A 45 10.46 9.04 5.11
C VAL A 45 10.62 8.16 3.87
N ILE A 46 11.46 7.13 3.93
CA ILE A 46 11.65 6.18 2.82
C ILE A 46 10.32 5.50 2.46
N HIS A 47 9.54 5.09 3.46
CA HIS A 47 8.22 4.48 3.25
C HIS A 47 7.26 5.43 2.52
N LEU A 48 7.18 6.69 2.94
CA LEU A 48 6.34 7.72 2.32
C LEU A 48 6.75 8.01 0.87
N LEU A 49 8.04 8.12 0.59
CA LEU A 49 8.56 8.32 -0.77
C LEU A 49 8.25 7.12 -1.68
N ALA A 50 8.35 5.90 -1.14
CA ALA A 50 8.01 4.69 -1.86
C ALA A 50 6.51 4.61 -2.19
N ILE A 51 5.63 4.97 -1.23
CA ILE A 51 4.18 5.12 -1.45
C ILE A 51 3.92 6.12 -2.57
N GLY A 52 4.50 7.32 -2.49
CA GLY A 52 4.30 8.37 -3.49
C GLY A 52 4.74 7.94 -4.88
N THR A 53 5.87 7.25 -4.99
CA THR A 53 6.40 6.73 -6.25
C THR A 53 5.51 5.65 -6.85
N ALA A 54 5.09 4.67 -6.03
CA ALA A 54 4.21 3.59 -6.47
C ALA A 54 2.83 4.15 -6.91
N PHE A 55 2.28 5.06 -6.12
CA PHE A 55 1.01 5.70 -6.40
C PHE A 55 1.07 6.55 -7.68
N ALA A 56 2.10 7.38 -7.86
CA ALA A 56 2.26 8.20 -9.06
C ALA A 56 2.41 7.33 -10.32
N ALA A 57 3.19 6.25 -10.24
CA ALA A 57 3.34 5.31 -11.34
C ALA A 57 2.02 4.61 -11.69
N MET A 58 1.24 4.21 -10.68
CA MET A 58 -0.09 3.61 -10.88
C MET A 58 -1.08 4.63 -11.45
N LEU A 59 -1.10 5.85 -10.92
CA LEU A 59 -1.96 6.95 -11.39
C LEU A 59 -1.73 7.22 -12.89
N MET A 60 -0.48 7.24 -13.35
CA MET A 60 -0.17 7.39 -14.78
C MET A 60 -0.77 6.27 -15.64
N GLN A 61 -0.77 5.03 -15.14
CA GLN A 61 -1.43 3.92 -15.84
C GLN A 61 -2.95 4.09 -15.87
N VAL A 62 -3.57 4.51 -14.76
CA VAL A 62 -5.02 4.74 -14.68
C VAL A 62 -5.46 5.89 -15.57
N LEU A 63 -4.73 7.01 -15.58
CA LEU A 63 -4.99 8.14 -16.48
C LEU A 63 -4.91 7.70 -17.94
N ARG A 64 -3.92 6.87 -18.30
CA ARG A 64 -3.83 6.32 -19.65
C ARG A 64 -5.01 5.40 -19.99
N MET A 65 -5.40 4.50 -19.09
CA MET A 65 -6.56 3.61 -19.30
C MET A 65 -7.85 4.38 -19.54
N ASN A 66 -8.01 5.54 -18.90
CA ASN A 66 -9.16 6.43 -19.06
C ASN A 66 -9.03 7.41 -20.23
N GLY A 67 -7.94 7.37 -21.00
CA GLY A 67 -7.72 8.23 -22.16
C GLY A 67 -7.37 9.69 -21.81
N LEU A 68 -7.01 9.97 -20.56
CA LEU A 68 -6.72 11.32 -20.05
C LEU A 68 -5.23 11.71 -20.17
N SER A 69 -4.35 10.79 -20.59
CA SER A 69 -2.92 11.04 -20.69
C SER A 69 -2.27 10.24 -21.82
N GLY A 70 -1.15 10.77 -22.36
CA GLY A 70 -0.26 10.04 -23.27
C GLY A 70 -0.80 9.83 -24.68
N ASP A 71 -1.30 10.87 -25.34
CA ASP A 71 -1.92 10.77 -26.68
C ASP A 71 -1.05 10.09 -27.75
N GLY A 72 0.29 10.14 -27.61
CA GLY A 72 1.23 9.46 -28.50
C GLY A 72 1.75 8.09 -28.04
N LEU A 73 1.40 7.60 -26.83
CA LEU A 73 1.97 6.38 -26.26
C LEU A 73 0.93 5.24 -26.18
N THR A 74 1.25 4.06 -26.67
CA THR A 74 0.39 2.89 -26.49
C THR A 74 0.25 2.51 -25.01
N MET A 75 -0.87 1.86 -24.65
CA MET A 75 -1.07 1.38 -23.28
C MET A 75 0.07 0.44 -22.83
N ARG A 76 0.64 -0.35 -23.74
CA ARG A 76 1.80 -1.21 -23.49
C ARG A 76 3.05 -0.44 -23.11
N GLN A 77 3.34 0.65 -23.81
CA GLN A 77 4.52 1.48 -23.53
C GLN A 77 4.41 2.13 -22.15
N VAL A 78 3.22 2.64 -21.80
CA VAL A 78 2.96 3.19 -20.46
C VAL A 78 3.08 2.10 -19.40
N ALA A 79 2.44 0.95 -19.60
CA ALA A 79 2.51 -0.17 -18.66
C ALA A 79 3.95 -0.66 -18.45
N ASN A 80 4.73 -0.86 -19.52
CA ASN A 80 6.13 -1.29 -19.41
C ASN A 80 7.02 -0.26 -18.71
N ARG A 81 6.75 1.04 -18.90
CA ARG A 81 7.52 2.11 -18.26
C ARG A 81 7.20 2.25 -16.78
N PHE A 82 5.93 2.19 -16.39
CA PHE A 82 5.51 2.49 -15.01
C PHE A 82 5.35 1.25 -14.13
N SER A 83 5.09 0.06 -14.69
CA SER A 83 4.89 -1.15 -13.87
C SER A 83 6.10 -1.50 -13.00
N PRO A 84 7.36 -1.41 -13.48
CA PRO A 84 8.51 -1.66 -12.62
C PRO A 84 8.52 -0.74 -11.40
N TRP A 85 8.18 0.55 -11.57
CA TRP A 85 8.13 1.51 -10.46
C TRP A 85 7.01 1.21 -9.46
N VAL A 86 5.87 0.70 -9.92
CA VAL A 86 4.80 0.22 -9.02
C VAL A 86 5.33 -0.91 -8.16
N TRP A 87 5.94 -1.95 -8.76
CA TRP A 87 6.40 -3.13 -8.02
C TRP A 87 7.63 -2.88 -7.15
N TRP A 88 8.59 -2.09 -7.63
CA TRP A 88 9.72 -1.64 -6.81
C TRP A 88 9.26 -0.80 -5.63
N GLY A 89 8.33 0.13 -5.86
CA GLY A 89 7.72 0.91 -4.79
C GLY A 89 7.03 0.01 -3.78
N VAL A 90 6.21 -0.95 -4.22
CA VAL A 90 5.56 -1.94 -3.33
C VAL A 90 6.57 -2.76 -2.54
N ALA A 91 7.67 -3.20 -3.15
CA ALA A 91 8.74 -3.92 -2.44
C ALA A 91 9.37 -3.05 -1.34
N VAL A 92 9.71 -1.80 -1.64
CA VAL A 92 10.27 -0.87 -0.65
C VAL A 92 9.27 -0.55 0.45
N ILE A 93 7.98 -0.35 0.12
CA ILE A 93 6.88 -0.15 1.09
C ILE A 93 6.79 -1.35 2.03
N ALA A 94 6.86 -2.58 1.51
CA ALA A 94 6.79 -3.80 2.31
C ALA A 94 8.00 -3.92 3.25
N LEU A 95 9.22 -3.74 2.74
CA LEU A 95 10.45 -3.82 3.54
C LEU A 95 10.48 -2.76 4.65
N SER A 96 10.18 -1.52 4.31
CA SER A 96 10.12 -0.42 5.29
C SER A 96 8.98 -0.61 6.29
N GLY A 97 7.82 -1.13 5.86
CA GLY A 97 6.70 -1.48 6.75
C GLY A 97 7.06 -2.56 7.76
N VAL A 98 7.76 -3.62 7.33
CA VAL A 98 8.30 -4.64 8.23
C VAL A 98 9.30 -4.03 9.23
N GLY A 99 10.17 -3.12 8.77
CA GLY A 99 11.08 -2.38 9.64
C GLY A 99 10.34 -1.55 10.71
N MET A 100 9.24 -0.88 10.34
CA MET A 100 8.41 -0.12 11.28
C MET A 100 7.70 -1.01 12.29
N ILE A 101 7.22 -2.19 11.87
CA ILE A 101 6.63 -3.19 12.79
C ILE A 101 7.70 -3.70 13.76
N ALA A 102 8.93 -3.96 13.30
CA ALA A 102 10.01 -4.40 14.17
C ALA A 102 10.46 -3.32 15.17
N ALA A 103 10.39 -2.04 14.78
CA ALA A 103 10.72 -0.92 15.66
C ALA A 103 9.66 -0.72 16.75
N GLU A 104 8.37 -0.74 16.39
CA GLU A 104 7.26 -0.51 17.33
C GLU A 104 6.17 -1.60 17.18
N PRO A 105 6.44 -2.85 17.60
CA PRO A 105 5.56 -3.99 17.32
C PRO A 105 4.22 -3.89 18.03
N VAL A 106 4.20 -3.50 19.32
CA VAL A 106 2.95 -3.36 20.09
C VAL A 106 2.04 -2.29 19.48
N ARG A 107 2.62 -1.15 19.08
CA ARG A 107 1.86 -0.05 18.48
C ARG A 107 1.23 -0.42 17.14
N ASN A 108 1.89 -1.25 16.35
CA ASN A 108 1.40 -1.64 15.03
C ASN A 108 0.48 -2.87 15.09
N LEU A 109 0.90 -3.96 15.73
CA LEU A 109 0.19 -5.26 15.67
C LEU A 109 -1.08 -5.30 16.54
N VAL A 110 -1.09 -4.55 17.64
CA VAL A 110 -2.23 -4.50 18.58
C VAL A 110 -3.23 -3.40 18.17
N ASN A 111 -3.03 -2.73 17.04
CA ASN A 111 -3.91 -1.66 16.56
C ASN A 111 -4.85 -2.17 15.47
N ALA A 112 -6.16 -2.05 15.68
CA ALA A 112 -7.19 -2.40 14.72
C ALA A 112 -7.00 -1.71 13.35
N VAL A 113 -6.61 -0.44 13.36
CA VAL A 113 -6.46 0.38 12.14
C VAL A 113 -5.34 -0.17 11.24
N PHE A 114 -4.30 -0.76 11.83
CA PHE A 114 -3.25 -1.43 11.07
C PHE A 114 -3.80 -2.61 10.25
N TRP A 115 -4.64 -3.46 10.85
CA TRP A 115 -5.23 -4.60 10.16
C TRP A 115 -6.21 -4.19 9.05
N VAL A 116 -7.02 -3.15 9.30
CA VAL A 116 -7.88 -2.56 8.26
C VAL A 116 -7.04 -2.03 7.09
N LYS A 117 -5.95 -1.31 7.37
CA LYS A 117 -5.00 -0.84 6.36
C LYS A 117 -4.41 -2.01 5.56
N MET A 118 -4.04 -3.11 6.21
CA MET A 118 -3.49 -4.29 5.53
C MET A 118 -4.51 -4.96 4.61
N ALA A 119 -5.78 -5.05 5.01
CA ALA A 119 -6.85 -5.55 4.15
C ALA A 119 -7.08 -4.65 2.92
N LEU A 120 -7.13 -3.33 3.13
CA LEU A 120 -7.25 -2.35 2.04
C LEU A 120 -6.04 -2.42 1.09
N LEU A 121 -4.83 -2.59 1.63
CA LEU A 121 -3.61 -2.74 0.84
C LEU A 121 -3.67 -4.01 -0.02
N ALA A 122 -4.11 -5.14 0.54
CA ALA A 122 -4.27 -6.38 -0.21
C ALA A 122 -5.26 -6.22 -1.38
N LEU A 123 -6.39 -5.54 -1.15
CA LEU A 123 -7.35 -5.22 -2.21
C LEU A 123 -6.77 -4.27 -3.27
N ALA A 124 -6.03 -3.25 -2.85
CA ALA A 124 -5.38 -2.29 -3.74
C ALA A 124 -4.33 -2.96 -4.64
N LEU A 125 -3.51 -3.87 -4.08
CA LEU A 125 -2.52 -4.64 -4.82
C LEU A 125 -3.18 -5.65 -5.76
N GLY A 126 -4.23 -6.33 -5.31
CA GLY A 126 -5.02 -7.23 -6.15
C GLY A 126 -5.65 -6.51 -7.35
N ALA A 127 -6.25 -5.34 -7.12
CA ALA A 127 -6.78 -4.48 -8.17
C ALA A 127 -5.67 -4.02 -9.14
N SER A 128 -4.52 -3.57 -8.62
CA SER A 128 -3.38 -3.13 -9.44
C SER A 128 -2.83 -4.26 -10.32
N PHE A 129 -2.70 -5.46 -9.77
CA PHE A 129 -2.25 -6.65 -10.51
C PHE A 129 -3.27 -7.06 -11.58
N TYR A 130 -4.56 -7.05 -11.25
CA TYR A 130 -5.63 -7.33 -12.21
C TYR A 130 -5.62 -6.33 -13.37
N LEU A 131 -5.51 -5.03 -13.08
CA LEU A 131 -5.44 -3.97 -14.07
C LEU A 131 -4.23 -4.13 -14.99
N GLN A 132 -3.06 -4.47 -14.44
CA GLN A 132 -1.85 -4.71 -15.23
C GLN A 132 -2.01 -5.92 -16.15
N ARG A 133 -2.52 -7.06 -15.65
CA ARG A 133 -2.78 -8.25 -16.48
C ARG A 133 -3.82 -7.99 -17.56
N ALA A 134 -4.93 -7.34 -17.22
CA ALA A 134 -5.99 -7.00 -18.16
C ALA A 134 -5.52 -6.02 -19.25
N SER A 135 -4.62 -5.11 -18.89
CA SER A 135 -3.99 -4.19 -19.83
C SER A 135 -3.03 -4.89 -20.79
N LEU A 136 -2.21 -5.83 -20.30
CA LEU A 136 -1.24 -6.56 -21.11
C LEU A 136 -1.94 -7.54 -22.06
N SER A 137 -2.95 -8.27 -21.60
CA SER A 137 -3.68 -9.24 -22.43
C SER A 137 -4.46 -8.56 -23.56
N ARG A 138 -5.08 -7.42 -23.31
CA ARG A 138 -5.85 -6.69 -24.33
C ARG A 138 -4.97 -5.87 -25.28
N SER A 139 -3.76 -5.50 -24.87
CA SER A 139 -2.80 -4.83 -25.74
C SER A 139 -2.19 -5.73 -26.81
N LEU A 140 -2.22 -7.07 -26.65
CA LEU A 140 -1.71 -8.00 -27.66
C LEU A 140 -2.64 -8.10 -28.89
N GLY A 141 -3.91 -7.72 -28.75
CA GLY A 141 -4.91 -7.85 -29.82
C GLY A 141 -5.17 -6.59 -30.64
N HIS A 142 -4.67 -5.41 -30.24
CA HIS A 142 -5.01 -4.14 -30.88
C HIS A 142 -3.76 -3.24 -31.03
N ALA A 143 -3.31 -3.03 -32.27
CA ALA A 143 -2.21 -2.13 -32.61
C ALA A 143 -2.59 -0.63 -32.59
N GLY A 144 -3.86 -0.30 -32.31
CA GLY A 144 -4.40 1.07 -32.35
C GLY A 144 -4.61 1.74 -30.98
N ARG A 145 -5.31 2.89 -30.99
CA ARG A 145 -5.66 3.71 -29.81
C ARG A 145 -6.64 2.95 -28.91
N TRP A 146 -6.12 2.06 -28.07
CA TRP A 146 -6.93 1.24 -27.16
C TRP A 146 -7.47 2.07 -26.00
N THR A 147 -8.80 2.06 -25.84
CA THR A 147 -9.47 2.63 -24.68
C THR A 147 -10.06 1.52 -23.82
N ALA A 148 -9.86 1.57 -22.51
CA ALA A 148 -10.42 0.58 -21.59
C ALA A 148 -11.96 0.57 -21.67
N GLY A 149 -12.57 -0.62 -21.64
CA GLY A 149 -14.02 -0.76 -21.48
C GLY A 149 -14.51 -0.24 -20.12
N SER A 150 -15.81 0.07 -20.01
CA SER A 150 -16.42 0.70 -18.83
C SER A 150 -16.09 0.02 -17.51
N GLY A 151 -16.14 -1.32 -17.45
CA GLY A 151 -15.79 -2.07 -16.25
C GLY A 151 -14.32 -1.92 -15.82
N LEU A 152 -13.38 -1.86 -16.77
CA LEU A 152 -11.97 -1.70 -16.45
C LEU A 152 -11.64 -0.27 -16.00
N ARG A 153 -12.37 0.73 -16.53
CA ARG A 153 -12.31 2.12 -16.05
C ARG A 153 -12.82 2.23 -14.62
N PHE A 154 -13.91 1.55 -14.29
CA PHE A 154 -14.43 1.52 -12.92
C PHE A 154 -13.42 0.93 -11.94
N VAL A 155 -12.83 -0.23 -12.27
CA VAL A 155 -11.80 -0.86 -11.43
C VAL A 155 -10.55 0.02 -11.28
N SER A 156 -10.16 0.75 -12.33
CA SER A 156 -8.99 1.64 -12.28
C SER A 156 -9.20 2.85 -11.38
N ILE A 157 -10.41 3.44 -11.39
CA ILE A 157 -10.79 4.49 -10.45
C ILE A 157 -10.86 3.93 -9.02
N MET A 158 -11.46 2.74 -8.84
CA MET A 158 -11.55 2.10 -7.53
C MET A 158 -10.16 1.80 -6.94
N ALA A 159 -9.17 1.45 -7.77
CA ALA A 159 -7.80 1.27 -7.33
C ALA A 159 -7.19 2.57 -6.78
N ILE A 160 -7.45 3.73 -7.39
CA ILE A 160 -7.03 5.04 -6.85
C ILE A 160 -7.68 5.28 -5.49
N VAL A 161 -8.99 5.07 -5.38
CA VAL A 161 -9.73 5.26 -4.12
C VAL A 161 -9.15 4.36 -3.01
N LEU A 162 -8.89 3.09 -3.31
CA LEU A 162 -8.27 2.16 -2.36
C LEU A 162 -6.89 2.64 -1.89
N TRP A 163 -6.05 3.12 -2.80
CA TRP A 163 -4.73 3.66 -2.43
C TRP A 163 -4.84 4.90 -1.53
N ILE A 164 -5.78 5.81 -1.82
CA ILE A 164 -6.05 6.98 -0.97
C ILE A 164 -6.50 6.51 0.42
N CYS A 165 -7.42 5.55 0.51
CA CYS A 165 -7.85 4.99 1.79
C CYS A 165 -6.69 4.35 2.57
N VAL A 166 -5.79 3.62 1.90
CA VAL A 166 -4.59 3.04 2.54
C VAL A 166 -3.66 4.12 3.08
N MET A 167 -3.43 5.20 2.33
CA MET A 167 -2.59 6.33 2.74
C MET A 167 -3.18 7.06 3.94
N THR A 168 -4.49 7.34 3.92
CA THR A 168 -5.22 7.97 5.03
C THR A 168 -5.21 7.08 6.27
N ALA A 169 -5.49 5.78 6.13
CA ALA A 169 -5.43 4.82 7.23
C ALA A 169 -4.02 4.75 7.85
N GLY A 170 -2.97 4.86 7.03
CA GLY A 170 -1.59 4.93 7.51
C GLY A 170 -1.32 6.10 8.45
N ARG A 171 -1.92 7.26 8.19
CA ARG A 171 -1.82 8.43 9.10
C ARG A 171 -2.72 8.28 10.32
N TRP A 172 -3.87 7.63 10.18
CA TRP A 172 -4.79 7.38 11.29
C TRP A 172 -4.16 6.51 12.39
N ILE A 173 -3.27 5.57 12.06
CA ILE A 173 -2.54 4.75 13.07
C ILE A 173 -1.84 5.63 14.13
N ALA A 174 -1.41 6.84 13.78
CA ALA A 174 -0.77 7.76 14.72
C ALA A 174 -1.75 8.43 15.70
N TYR A 175 -3.03 8.51 15.36
CA TYR A 175 -4.07 9.20 16.12
C TYR A 175 -5.08 8.26 16.80
N ALA A 176 -5.10 6.98 16.41
CA ALA A 176 -5.98 6.00 17.03
C ALA A 176 -5.58 5.80 18.51
N PRO A 177 -6.53 5.88 19.46
CA PRO A 177 -6.24 5.68 20.87
C PRO A 177 -5.76 4.24 21.11
N THR A 178 -4.53 4.13 21.58
CA THR A 178 -3.91 2.91 22.13
C THR A 178 -4.15 2.82 23.62
#